data_AF-A0A1P8FPP7-F1
#
_entry.id   AF-A0A1P8FPP7-F1
#
_cell.length_a   1.000
_cell.length_b   1.000
_cell.length_c   1.000
_cell.angle_alpha   90.00
_cell.angle_beta   90.00
_cell.angle_gamma   90.00
#
_symmetry.space_group_name_H-M   'P 1'
#
loop_
_entity.id
_entity.type
_entity.pdbx_description
1 polymer ?
#
loop_
_entity_poly.entity_id
_entity_poly.type
_entity_poly.pdbx_seq_one_letter_code
_entity_poly.pdbx_strand_id
1 'polypeptide(L)'
;MNAKALPRILLLVLAAASLVAGVVGGLVRLGAPLPAPNAASLHALLMIGGFLGTVISLERAVALGSPLAFAAPVASGSGALLILGGFRAPGHALLFAAPLLLAGASVAIARRQAQLHTVLLVVAALAWAVGNGLYLAGAPLDAAAAWWFDFLVLTIAAERLELTRLVRRPAQARPFFVFAVAFLLAASVALAADIPGASIAHGASLCVLAAWLATFDIARNTIRAEGFARYAAAALLVGYAWLAVAGFAWAMASVRPGWRDAAMHAFGLGFVFSMIFAHGPVIVPAVARVRVNFTNAFYVPLALLHASLLLRLAFGGDAVARLWGGVLNAAAIALFVATMLASMRRTTRPR
;
A
#
# COMPACT_ATOMS: atom_id res chain seq x y z
N MET A 1 19.30 -12.65 21.30
CA MET A 1 18.06 -12.41 20.52
C MET A 1 17.24 -13.69 20.51
N ASN A 2 15.92 -13.61 20.66
CA ASN A 2 15.05 -14.80 20.63
C ASN A 2 15.15 -15.42 19.22
N ALA A 3 15.53 -16.70 19.07
CA ALA A 3 15.82 -17.33 17.76
C ALA A 3 14.65 -17.22 16.76
N LYS A 4 13.41 -17.09 17.25
CA LYS A 4 12.20 -16.87 16.46
C LYS A 4 12.02 -15.44 15.92
N ALA A 5 12.78 -14.46 16.40
CA ALA A 5 12.68 -13.06 15.98
C ALA A 5 13.58 -12.72 14.78
N LEU A 6 14.72 -13.41 14.63
CA LEU A 6 15.69 -13.16 13.56
C LEU A 6 15.07 -13.32 12.15
N PRO A 7 14.28 -14.36 11.83
CA PRO A 7 13.67 -14.49 10.50
C PRO A 7 12.71 -13.34 10.15
N ARG A 8 11.98 -12.82 11.14
CA ARG A 8 11.06 -11.69 10.95
C ARG A 8 11.80 -10.40 10.65
N ILE A 9 12.93 -10.18 11.34
CA ILE A 9 13.79 -9.02 11.11
C ILE A 9 14.39 -9.08 9.71
N LEU A 10 14.85 -10.26 9.27
CA LEU A 10 15.37 -10.42 7.90
C LEU A 10 14.31 -10.07 6.84
N LEU A 11 13.05 -10.47 7.04
CA LEU A 11 11.97 -10.10 6.12
C LEU A 11 11.67 -8.59 6.12
N LEU A 12 11.76 -7.94 7.28
CA LEU A 12 11.68 -6.47 7.35
C LEU A 12 12.85 -5.79 6.63
N VAL A 13 14.05 -6.38 6.67
CA VAL A 13 15.21 -5.88 5.90
C VAL A 13 14.96 -6.02 4.41
N LEU A 14 14.39 -7.13 3.92
CA LEU A 14 14.03 -7.27 2.50
C LEU A 14 13.01 -6.21 2.06
N ALA A 15 11.99 -5.98 2.89
CA ALA A 15 11.00 -4.93 2.65
C ALA A 15 11.65 -3.53 2.63
N ALA A 16 12.52 -3.23 3.60
CA ALA A 16 13.23 -1.96 3.67
C ALA A 16 14.19 -1.75 2.49
N ALA A 17 14.91 -2.78 2.07
CA ALA A 17 15.77 -2.73 0.88
C ALA A 17 14.96 -2.44 -0.39
N SER A 18 13.80 -3.09 -0.54
CA SER A 18 12.88 -2.83 -1.64
C SER A 18 12.31 -1.42 -1.60
N LEU A 19 11.97 -0.90 -0.41
CA LEU A 19 11.51 0.48 -0.24
C LEU A 19 12.59 1.48 -0.65
N VAL A 20 13.83 1.32 -0.16
CA VAL A 20 14.95 2.21 -0.49
C VAL A 20 15.23 2.18 -1.99
N ALA A 21 15.32 0.98 -2.59
CA ALA A 21 15.51 0.84 -4.02
C ALA A 21 14.36 1.46 -4.83
N GLY A 22 13.11 1.26 -4.41
CA GLY A 22 11.94 1.86 -5.04
C GLY A 22 11.94 3.38 -4.97
N VAL A 23 12.26 3.97 -3.81
CA VAL A 23 12.37 5.43 -3.63
C VAL A 23 13.49 6.00 -4.49
N VAL A 24 14.68 5.40 -4.49
CA VAL A 24 15.80 5.79 -5.34
C VAL A 24 15.40 5.71 -6.82
N GLY A 25 14.76 4.62 -7.24
CA GLY A 25 14.24 4.47 -8.60
C GLY A 25 13.23 5.55 -8.97
N GLY A 26 12.35 5.93 -8.03
CA GLY A 26 11.39 7.02 -8.22
C GLY A 26 12.07 8.38 -8.41
N LEU A 27 13.14 8.66 -7.66
CA LEU A 27 13.93 9.88 -7.81
C LEU A 27 14.68 9.92 -9.15
N VAL A 28 15.27 8.79 -9.59
CA VAL A 28 15.89 8.68 -10.92
C VAL A 28 14.88 8.94 -12.03
N ARG A 29 13.65 8.42 -11.92
CA ARG A 29 12.56 8.71 -12.88
C ARG A 29 12.19 10.20 -12.94
N LEU A 30 12.46 10.96 -11.87
CA LEU A 30 12.24 12.40 -11.81
C LEU A 30 13.44 13.22 -12.30
N GLY A 31 14.53 12.58 -12.74
CA GLY A 31 15.74 13.23 -13.22
C GLY A 31 16.81 13.46 -12.15
N ALA A 32 16.69 12.84 -10.97
CA ALA A 32 17.77 12.90 -9.98
C ALA A 32 19.02 12.17 -10.50
N PRO A 33 20.23 12.74 -10.36
CA PRO A 33 21.46 12.18 -10.91
C PRO A 33 22.02 11.05 -10.03
N LEU A 34 21.29 9.94 -9.92
CA LEU A 34 21.68 8.77 -9.12
C LEU A 34 21.97 7.56 -10.04
N PRO A 35 23.04 6.78 -9.79
CA PRO A 35 23.46 5.66 -10.65
C PRO A 35 22.63 4.39 -10.41
N ALA A 36 21.31 4.45 -10.59
CA ALA A 36 20.39 3.34 -10.32
C ALA A 36 19.31 3.14 -11.41
N PRO A 37 19.69 3.00 -12.70
CA PRO A 37 18.72 2.89 -13.80
C PRO A 37 17.81 1.65 -13.70
N ASN A 38 18.33 0.54 -13.17
CA ASN A 38 17.53 -0.67 -12.95
C ASN A 38 16.41 -0.43 -11.93
N ALA A 39 16.70 0.29 -10.84
CA ALA A 39 15.69 0.63 -9.85
C ALA A 39 14.59 1.54 -10.43
N ALA A 40 14.95 2.44 -11.36
CA ALA A 40 14.00 3.32 -12.03
C ALA A 40 12.98 2.54 -12.86
N SER A 41 13.42 1.61 -13.69
CA SER A 41 12.52 0.76 -14.50
C SER A 41 11.67 -0.20 -13.66
N LEU A 42 12.15 -0.58 -12.47
CA LEU A 42 11.48 -1.50 -11.56
C LEU A 42 10.70 -0.79 -10.44
N HIS A 43 10.60 0.54 -10.47
CA HIS A 43 10.05 1.35 -9.36
C HIS A 43 8.72 0.80 -8.81
N ALA A 44 7.71 0.60 -9.66
CA ALA A 44 6.40 0.11 -9.23
C ALA A 44 6.47 -1.30 -8.63
N LEU A 45 7.26 -2.19 -9.25
CA LEU A 45 7.45 -3.56 -8.79
C LEU A 45 8.17 -3.62 -7.43
N LEU A 46 9.16 -2.76 -7.22
CA LEU A 46 9.88 -2.64 -5.95
C LEU A 46 8.97 -2.09 -4.84
N MET A 47 8.18 -1.05 -5.13
CA MET A 47 7.29 -0.44 -4.15
C MET A 47 6.11 -1.35 -3.79
N ILE A 48 5.45 -1.95 -4.77
CA ILE A 48 4.24 -2.75 -4.56
C ILE A 48 4.62 -4.19 -4.26
N GLY A 49 5.33 -4.85 -5.17
CA GLY A 49 5.68 -6.26 -5.04
C GLY A 49 6.78 -6.55 -4.03
N GLY A 50 7.80 -5.69 -3.92
CA GLY A 50 8.94 -5.89 -3.03
C GLY A 50 8.71 -5.37 -1.60
N PHE A 51 8.20 -4.15 -1.47
CA PHE A 51 7.99 -3.52 -0.18
C PHE A 51 6.61 -3.86 0.40
N LEU A 52 5.52 -3.38 -0.22
CA LEU A 52 4.17 -3.52 0.35
C LEU A 52 3.72 -4.99 0.41
N GLY A 53 3.95 -5.75 -0.66
CA GLY A 53 3.68 -7.18 -0.71
C GLY A 53 4.37 -7.94 0.42
N THR A 54 5.62 -7.61 0.72
CA THR A 54 6.38 -8.25 1.82
C THR A 54 5.81 -7.87 3.17
N VAL A 55 5.54 -6.58 3.44
CA VAL A 55 5.02 -6.13 4.74
C VAL A 55 3.62 -6.68 5.00
N ILE A 56 2.71 -6.59 4.03
CA ILE A 56 1.34 -7.11 4.13
C ILE A 56 1.38 -8.62 4.35
N SER A 57 2.17 -9.35 3.56
CA SER A 57 2.27 -10.81 3.70
C SER A 57 2.90 -11.22 5.04
N LEU A 58 3.87 -10.46 5.54
CA LEU A 58 4.50 -10.70 6.83
C LEU A 58 3.53 -10.49 7.98
N GLU A 59 2.73 -9.43 7.94
CA GLU A 59 1.70 -9.19 8.93
C GLU A 59 0.68 -10.34 8.97
N ARG A 60 0.19 -10.77 7.80
CA ARG A 60 -0.76 -11.89 7.71
C ARG A 60 -0.14 -13.21 8.17
N ALA A 61 1.13 -13.45 7.85
CA ALA A 61 1.86 -14.64 8.34
C ALA A 61 1.99 -14.65 9.87
N VAL A 62 2.28 -13.48 10.47
CA VAL A 62 2.34 -13.32 11.92
C VAL A 62 0.97 -13.52 12.57
N ALA A 63 -0.10 -12.99 11.97
CA ALA A 63 -1.48 -13.13 12.46
C ALA A 63 -1.96 -14.59 12.41
N LEU A 64 -1.64 -15.33 11.33
CA LEU A 64 -2.03 -16.73 11.18
C LEU A 64 -1.20 -17.69 12.07
N GLY A 65 0.04 -17.31 12.40
CA GLY A 65 0.95 -18.10 13.24
C GLY A 65 1.48 -19.38 12.58
N SER A 66 1.31 -19.54 11.26
CA SER A 66 1.75 -20.72 10.51
C SER A 66 3.11 -20.48 9.83
N PRO A 67 4.10 -21.40 9.97
CA PRO A 67 5.38 -21.31 9.26
C PRO A 67 5.22 -21.22 7.74
N LEU A 68 4.24 -21.94 7.17
CA LEU A 68 3.99 -21.93 5.72
C LEU A 68 3.55 -20.55 5.21
N ALA A 69 2.87 -19.76 6.04
CA ALA A 69 2.44 -18.42 5.66
C ALA A 69 3.62 -17.46 5.44
N PHE A 70 4.79 -17.73 6.04
CA PHE A 70 6.01 -16.95 5.81
C PHE A 70 6.62 -17.17 4.42
N ALA A 71 6.17 -18.17 3.65
CA ALA A 71 6.61 -18.33 2.26
C ALA A 71 6.22 -17.12 1.39
N ALA A 72 5.05 -16.51 1.63
CA ALA A 72 4.59 -15.34 0.89
C ALA A 72 5.52 -14.10 1.03
N PRO A 73 5.83 -13.60 2.25
CA PRO A 73 6.76 -12.48 2.38
C PRO A 73 8.19 -12.83 1.96
N VAL A 74 8.64 -14.09 2.10
CA VAL A 74 9.94 -14.53 1.59
C VAL A 74 9.97 -14.39 0.07
N ALA A 75 9.00 -14.96 -0.64
CA ALA A 75 8.92 -14.90 -2.10
C ALA A 75 8.81 -13.45 -2.60
N SER A 76 7.98 -12.63 -1.94
CA SER A 76 7.79 -11.21 -2.26
C SER A 76 9.10 -10.41 -2.17
N GLY A 77 9.78 -10.46 -1.02
CA GLY A 77 10.97 -9.64 -0.78
C GLY A 77 12.19 -10.15 -1.54
N SER A 78 12.42 -11.47 -1.56
CA SER A 78 13.54 -12.05 -2.29
C SER A 78 13.35 -11.95 -3.81
N GLY A 79 12.13 -12.13 -4.31
CA GLY A 79 11.80 -11.98 -5.72
C GLY A 79 12.15 -10.57 -6.24
N ALA A 80 11.72 -9.53 -5.53
CA ALA A 80 12.03 -8.15 -5.90
C ALA A 80 13.54 -7.86 -5.93
N LEU A 81 14.29 -8.31 -4.91
CA LEU A 81 15.74 -8.09 -4.86
C LEU A 81 16.52 -8.92 -5.89
N LEU A 82 16.05 -10.12 -6.24
CA LEU A 82 16.64 -10.92 -7.32
C LEU A 82 16.49 -10.21 -8.67
N ILE A 83 15.31 -9.65 -8.97
CA ILE A 83 15.12 -8.88 -10.21
C ILE A 83 16.03 -7.66 -10.22
N LEU A 84 16.12 -6.94 -9.09
CA LEU A 84 17.01 -5.78 -8.96
C LEU A 84 18.50 -6.16 -9.18
N GLY A 85 18.91 -7.32 -8.68
CA GLY A 85 20.25 -7.90 -8.86
C GLY A 85 20.50 -8.55 -10.23
N GLY A 86 19.56 -8.49 -11.17
CA GLY A 86 19.70 -9.02 -12.53
C GLY A 86 19.20 -10.46 -12.73
N PHE A 87 18.83 -11.17 -11.67
CA PHE A 87 18.29 -12.53 -11.72
C PHE A 87 16.79 -12.51 -12.04
N ARG A 88 16.45 -12.07 -13.26
CA ARG A 88 15.07 -11.77 -13.67
C ARG A 88 14.16 -12.99 -13.60
N ALA A 89 14.53 -14.12 -14.20
CA ALA A 89 13.65 -15.30 -14.28
C ALA A 89 13.22 -15.83 -12.89
N PRO A 90 14.13 -16.18 -11.96
CA PRO A 90 13.73 -16.63 -10.63
C PRO A 90 13.03 -15.53 -9.83
N GLY A 91 13.44 -14.27 -10.00
CA GLY A 91 12.81 -13.15 -9.32
C GLY A 91 11.34 -12.94 -9.71
N HIS A 92 11.02 -13.00 -11.00
CA HIS A 92 9.65 -12.93 -11.50
C HIS A 92 8.81 -14.14 -11.07
N ALA A 93 9.39 -15.35 -11.07
CA ALA A 93 8.70 -16.55 -10.60
C ALA A 93 8.30 -16.42 -9.12
N LEU A 94 9.19 -15.92 -8.27
CA LEU A 94 8.90 -15.67 -6.86
C LEU A 94 7.86 -14.56 -6.66
N LEU A 95 7.96 -13.46 -7.40
CA LEU A 95 6.96 -12.39 -7.33
C LEU A 95 5.58 -12.87 -7.79
N PHE A 96 5.48 -13.76 -8.77
CA PHE A 96 4.20 -14.35 -9.16
C PHE A 96 3.67 -15.35 -8.12
N ALA A 97 4.56 -16.12 -7.49
CA ALA A 97 4.17 -17.06 -6.42
C ALA A 97 3.70 -16.36 -5.14
N ALA A 98 4.28 -15.21 -4.79
CA ALA A 98 3.99 -14.47 -3.57
C ALA A 98 2.48 -14.17 -3.34
N PRO A 99 1.72 -13.57 -4.28
CA PRO A 99 0.30 -13.33 -4.11
C PRO A 99 -0.53 -14.61 -4.02
N LEU A 100 -0.13 -15.70 -4.69
CA LEU A 100 -0.81 -17.00 -4.59
C LEU A 100 -0.64 -17.61 -3.19
N LEU A 101 0.56 -17.50 -2.62
CA LEU A 101 0.85 -17.92 -1.26
C LEU A 101 0.09 -17.05 -0.24
N LEU A 102 0.01 -15.73 -0.47
CA LEU A 102 -0.79 -14.81 0.34
C LEU A 102 -2.29 -15.13 0.24
N ALA A 103 -2.79 -15.47 -0.95
CA ALA A 103 -4.17 -15.89 -1.15
C ALA A 103 -4.46 -17.19 -0.38
N GLY A 104 -3.56 -18.18 -0.43
CA GLY A 104 -3.66 -19.40 0.36
C GLY A 104 -3.72 -19.15 1.87
N ALA A 105 -2.85 -18.27 2.38
CA ALA A 105 -2.88 -17.85 3.78
C ALA A 105 -4.19 -17.12 4.14
N SER A 106 -4.67 -16.26 3.26
CA SER A 106 -5.93 -15.51 3.43
C SER A 106 -7.16 -16.43 3.39
N VAL A 107 -7.16 -17.46 2.54
CA VAL A 107 -8.20 -18.49 2.50
C VAL A 107 -8.21 -19.28 3.80
N ALA A 108 -7.05 -19.64 4.35
CA ALA A 108 -6.97 -20.32 5.64
C ALA A 108 -7.57 -19.48 6.77
N ILE A 109 -7.36 -18.16 6.76
CA ILE A 109 -8.00 -17.22 7.70
C ILE A 109 -9.52 -17.16 7.45
N ALA A 110 -9.96 -17.00 6.21
CA ALA A 110 -11.38 -16.92 5.85
C ALA A 110 -12.15 -18.19 6.20
N ARG A 111 -11.53 -19.37 6.10
CA ARG A 111 -12.12 -20.64 6.54
C ARG A 111 -12.29 -20.74 8.06
N ARG A 112 -11.42 -20.09 8.83
CA ARG A 112 -11.55 -20.04 10.31
C ARG A 112 -12.63 -19.05 10.73
N GLN A 113 -12.77 -17.93 10.00
CA GLN A 113 -13.74 -16.90 10.30
C GLN A 113 -14.27 -16.28 9.01
N ALA A 114 -15.39 -16.81 8.51
CA ALA A 114 -16.02 -16.35 7.28
C ALA A 114 -16.72 -15.01 7.53
N GLN A 115 -16.02 -13.92 7.20
CA GLN A 115 -16.50 -12.55 7.35
C GLN A 115 -16.14 -11.76 6.08
N LEU A 116 -16.86 -10.67 5.82
CA LEU A 116 -16.64 -9.90 4.60
C LEU A 116 -15.17 -9.45 4.45
N HIS A 117 -14.54 -9.00 5.53
CA HIS A 117 -13.13 -8.57 5.51
C HIS A 117 -12.16 -9.72 5.21
N THR A 118 -12.39 -10.93 5.73
CA THR A 118 -11.51 -12.07 5.47
C THR A 118 -11.62 -12.58 4.04
N VAL A 119 -12.83 -12.57 3.46
CA VAL A 119 -13.04 -12.85 2.04
C VAL A 119 -12.38 -11.78 1.17
N LEU A 120 -12.51 -10.50 1.56
CA LEU A 120 -11.92 -9.40 0.81
C LEU A 120 -10.38 -9.48 0.75
N LEU A 121 -9.72 -9.97 1.80
CA LEU A 121 -8.27 -10.20 1.78
C LEU A 121 -7.86 -11.27 0.74
N VAL A 122 -8.69 -12.29 0.51
CA VAL A 122 -8.46 -13.26 -0.56
C VAL A 122 -8.57 -12.57 -1.92
N VAL A 123 -9.62 -11.78 -2.12
CA VAL A 123 -9.85 -11.03 -3.37
C VAL A 123 -8.69 -10.06 -3.64
N ALA A 124 -8.21 -9.35 -2.61
CA ALA A 124 -7.07 -8.46 -2.71
C ALA A 124 -5.80 -9.21 -3.14
N ALA A 125 -5.49 -10.36 -2.53
CA ALA A 125 -4.34 -11.17 -2.90
C ALA A 125 -4.43 -11.71 -4.33
N LEU A 126 -5.64 -12.09 -4.79
CA LEU A 126 -5.87 -12.49 -6.17
C LEU A 126 -5.73 -11.32 -7.15
N ALA A 127 -6.17 -10.11 -6.78
CA ALA A 127 -5.94 -8.91 -7.59
C ALA A 127 -4.43 -8.67 -7.80
N TRP A 128 -3.62 -8.87 -6.76
CA TRP A 128 -2.16 -8.81 -6.89
C TRP A 128 -1.60 -9.87 -7.84
N ALA A 129 -2.11 -11.13 -7.77
CA ALA A 129 -1.71 -12.19 -8.69
C ALA A 129 -2.04 -11.84 -10.15
N VAL A 130 -3.23 -11.28 -10.40
CA VAL A 130 -3.64 -10.81 -11.74
C VAL A 130 -2.71 -9.70 -12.22
N GLY A 131 -2.42 -8.69 -11.39
CA GLY A 131 -1.49 -7.62 -11.75
C GLY A 131 -0.08 -8.14 -12.11
N ASN A 132 0.44 -9.10 -11.34
CA ASN A 132 1.72 -9.74 -11.65
C ASN A 132 1.65 -10.57 -12.95
N GLY A 133 0.56 -11.31 -13.17
CA GLY A 133 0.34 -12.06 -14.40
C GLY A 133 0.28 -11.18 -15.64
N LEU A 134 -0.45 -10.06 -15.57
CA LEU A 134 -0.53 -9.07 -16.64
C LEU A 134 0.85 -8.45 -16.95
N TYR A 135 1.60 -8.09 -15.91
CA TYR A 135 2.96 -7.58 -16.07
C TYR A 135 3.88 -8.59 -16.78
N LEU A 136 3.82 -9.87 -16.39
CA LEU A 136 4.62 -10.93 -17.02
C LEU A 136 4.19 -11.25 -18.45
N ALA A 137 2.90 -11.11 -18.76
CA ALA A 137 2.37 -11.27 -20.10
C ALA A 137 2.70 -10.10 -21.04
N GLY A 138 3.37 -9.05 -20.55
CA GLY A 138 3.70 -7.86 -21.34
C GLY A 138 2.50 -6.94 -21.60
N ALA A 139 1.43 -7.06 -20.80
CA ALA A 139 0.28 -6.17 -20.90
C ALA A 139 0.67 -4.71 -20.58
N PRO A 140 -0.14 -3.71 -21.00
CA PRO A 140 0.09 -2.31 -20.66
C PRO A 140 0.27 -2.13 -19.15
N LEU A 141 1.28 -1.36 -18.75
CA LEU A 141 1.63 -1.16 -17.34
C LEU A 141 0.45 -0.58 -16.53
N ASP A 142 -0.40 0.24 -17.16
CA ASP A 142 -1.60 0.78 -16.54
C ASP A 142 -2.58 -0.30 -16.07
N ALA A 143 -2.74 -1.36 -16.86
CA ALA A 143 -3.61 -2.48 -16.50
C ALA A 143 -3.02 -3.21 -15.29
N ALA A 144 -1.73 -3.57 -15.32
CA ALA A 144 -1.06 -4.20 -14.19
C ALA A 144 -1.12 -3.32 -12.93
N ALA A 145 -0.90 -2.01 -13.09
CA ALA A 145 -0.93 -1.03 -12.00
C ALA A 145 -2.31 -0.88 -11.36
N ALA A 146 -3.40 -0.90 -12.16
CA ALA A 146 -4.76 -0.89 -11.62
C ALA A 146 -5.00 -2.09 -10.70
N TRP A 147 -4.64 -3.30 -11.13
CA TRP A 147 -4.77 -4.52 -10.31
C TRP A 147 -3.87 -4.52 -9.08
N TRP A 148 -2.67 -3.94 -9.17
CA TRP A 148 -1.80 -3.72 -8.03
C TRP A 148 -2.37 -2.71 -7.03
N PHE A 149 -3.04 -1.65 -7.49
CA PHE A 149 -3.72 -0.70 -6.62
C PHE A 149 -5.00 -1.29 -6.03
N ASP A 150 -5.74 -2.12 -6.77
CA ASP A 150 -6.86 -2.90 -6.24
C ASP A 150 -6.41 -3.76 -5.07
N PHE A 151 -5.30 -4.48 -5.20
CA PHE A 151 -4.71 -5.22 -4.08
C PHE A 151 -4.52 -4.35 -2.83
N LEU A 152 -3.93 -3.16 -2.99
CA LEU A 152 -3.64 -2.29 -1.86
C LEU A 152 -4.91 -1.69 -1.24
N VAL A 153 -5.80 -1.13 -2.05
CA VAL A 153 -7.05 -0.51 -1.54
C VAL A 153 -7.99 -1.55 -0.94
N LEU A 154 -8.08 -2.75 -1.51
CA LEU A 154 -8.91 -3.82 -0.97
C LEU A 154 -8.32 -4.40 0.32
N THR A 155 -7.01 -4.54 0.42
CA THR A 155 -6.34 -4.89 1.69
C THR A 155 -6.64 -3.88 2.78
N ILE A 156 -6.43 -2.58 2.49
CA ILE A 156 -6.72 -1.49 3.42
C ILE A 156 -8.20 -1.50 3.82
N ALA A 157 -9.11 -1.57 2.84
CA ALA A 157 -10.55 -1.60 3.10
C ALA A 157 -10.96 -2.81 3.95
N ALA A 158 -10.33 -3.98 3.77
CA ALA A 158 -10.58 -5.16 4.59
C ALA A 158 -10.18 -4.93 6.05
N GLU A 159 -8.99 -4.38 6.29
CA GLU A 159 -8.50 -4.05 7.64
C GLU A 159 -9.42 -3.01 8.31
N ARG A 160 -9.86 -2.01 7.55
CA ARG A 160 -10.82 -1.00 8.02
C ARG A 160 -12.18 -1.60 8.40
N LEU A 161 -12.68 -2.52 7.58
CA LEU A 161 -13.90 -3.28 7.86
C LEU A 161 -13.80 -4.14 9.12
N GLU A 162 -12.63 -4.73 9.37
CA GLU A 162 -12.35 -5.50 10.58
C GLU A 162 -12.46 -4.63 11.83
N LEU A 163 -11.83 -3.44 11.83
CA LEU A 163 -11.84 -2.52 12.96
C LEU A 163 -13.22 -1.91 13.22
N THR A 164 -13.99 -1.66 12.16
CA THR A 164 -15.34 -1.09 12.25
C THR A 164 -16.41 -2.14 12.59
N ARG A 165 -16.04 -3.42 12.81
CA ARG A 165 -17.01 -4.48 13.18
C ARG A 165 -17.73 -4.23 14.50
N LEU A 166 -17.10 -3.48 15.41
CA LEU A 166 -17.64 -3.16 16.73
C LEU A 166 -18.60 -1.96 16.71
N VAL A 167 -18.74 -1.29 15.57
CA VAL A 167 -19.63 -0.14 15.41
C VAL A 167 -20.84 -0.53 14.59
N ARG A 168 -22.04 -0.16 15.07
CA ARG A 168 -23.30 -0.39 14.36
C ARG A 168 -23.31 0.45 13.08
N ARG A 169 -23.41 -0.22 11.93
CA ARG A 169 -23.53 0.43 10.61
C ARG A 169 -24.98 0.37 10.11
N PRO A 170 -25.42 1.36 9.31
CA PRO A 170 -26.69 1.27 8.60
C PRO A 170 -26.74 0.01 7.72
N ALA A 171 -27.92 -0.58 7.56
CA ALA A 171 -28.11 -1.81 6.78
C ALA A 171 -27.58 -1.69 5.33
N GLN A 172 -27.62 -0.48 4.77
CA GLN A 172 -27.17 -0.17 3.41
C GLN A 172 -25.64 -0.13 3.24
N ALA A 173 -24.86 -0.01 4.33
CA ALA A 173 -23.41 0.14 4.23
C ALA A 173 -22.74 -1.10 3.61
N ARG A 174 -23.22 -2.30 3.95
CA ARG A 174 -22.69 -3.57 3.43
C ARG A 174 -22.95 -3.76 1.92
N PRO A 175 -24.20 -3.69 1.40
CA PRO A 175 -24.43 -3.85 -0.03
C PRO A 175 -23.75 -2.76 -0.86
N PHE A 176 -23.71 -1.51 -0.38
CA PHE A 176 -23.00 -0.45 -1.08
C PHE A 176 -21.48 -0.70 -1.15
N PHE A 177 -20.88 -1.27 -0.09
CA PHE A 177 -19.48 -1.69 -0.12
C PHE A 177 -19.23 -2.79 -1.16
N VAL A 178 -20.09 -3.82 -1.18
CA VAL A 178 -19.98 -4.93 -2.13
C VAL A 178 -20.10 -4.42 -3.57
N PHE A 179 -21.04 -3.50 -3.83
CA PHE A 179 -21.17 -2.83 -5.11
C PHE A 179 -19.89 -2.06 -5.48
N ALA A 180 -19.33 -1.26 -4.55
CA ALA A 180 -18.11 -0.50 -4.81
C ALA A 180 -16.92 -1.40 -5.18
N VAL A 181 -16.75 -2.52 -4.47
CA VAL A 181 -15.70 -3.53 -4.77
C VAL A 181 -15.96 -4.21 -6.12
N ALA A 182 -17.19 -4.64 -6.39
CA ALA A 182 -17.53 -5.28 -7.67
C ALA A 182 -17.32 -4.32 -8.84
N PHE A 183 -17.70 -3.04 -8.68
CA PHE A 183 -17.48 -2.01 -9.69
C PHE A 183 -15.99 -1.77 -9.96
N LEU A 184 -15.17 -1.69 -8.90
CA LEU A 184 -13.72 -1.56 -9.02
C LEU A 184 -13.11 -2.72 -9.82
N LEU A 185 -13.41 -3.96 -9.44
CA LEU A 185 -12.86 -5.14 -10.11
C LEU A 185 -13.34 -5.25 -11.57
N ALA A 186 -14.62 -4.97 -11.83
CA ALA A 186 -15.15 -4.96 -13.19
C ALA A 186 -14.47 -3.88 -14.06
N ALA A 187 -14.21 -2.70 -13.50
CA ALA A 187 -13.48 -1.65 -14.19
C ALA A 187 -12.02 -2.04 -14.47
N SER A 188 -11.34 -2.73 -13.56
CA SER A 188 -9.97 -3.24 -13.77
C SER A 188 -9.91 -4.37 -14.81
N VAL A 189 -10.93 -5.24 -14.87
CA VAL A 189 -11.08 -6.21 -15.97
C VAL A 189 -11.28 -5.49 -17.30
N ALA A 190 -12.18 -4.50 -17.35
CA ALA A 190 -12.42 -3.71 -18.55
C ALA A 190 -11.17 -2.95 -19.02
N LEU A 191 -10.36 -2.45 -18.07
CA LEU A 191 -9.10 -1.77 -18.37
C LEU A 191 -8.05 -2.72 -18.94
N ALA A 192 -7.96 -3.95 -18.40
CA ALA A 192 -7.08 -4.98 -18.94
C ALA A 192 -7.51 -5.46 -20.34
N ALA A 193 -8.80 -5.36 -20.66
CA ALA A 193 -9.37 -5.65 -21.98
C ALA A 193 -9.39 -4.45 -22.94
N ASP A 194 -8.77 -3.32 -22.56
CA ASP A 194 -8.70 -2.08 -23.35
C ASP A 194 -10.07 -1.54 -23.80
N ILE A 195 -11.10 -1.71 -22.95
CA ILE A 195 -12.45 -1.21 -23.23
C ILE A 195 -12.48 0.33 -23.13
N PRO A 196 -13.01 1.04 -24.14
CA PRO A 196 -13.17 2.49 -24.08
C PRO A 196 -13.93 2.95 -22.83
N GLY A 197 -13.39 3.95 -22.13
CA GLY A 197 -13.97 4.47 -20.88
C GLY A 197 -13.61 3.68 -19.62
N ALA A 198 -12.88 2.56 -19.72
CA ALA A 198 -12.48 1.78 -18.55
C ALA A 198 -11.63 2.59 -17.53
N SER A 199 -10.79 3.51 -18.01
CA SER A 199 -10.03 4.42 -17.12
C SER A 199 -10.96 5.32 -16.28
N ILE A 200 -12.05 5.81 -16.89
CA ILE A 200 -13.06 6.62 -16.20
C ILE A 200 -13.80 5.77 -15.18
N ALA A 201 -14.22 4.56 -15.57
CA ALA A 201 -14.89 3.63 -14.67
C ALA A 201 -14.01 3.26 -13.45
N HIS A 202 -12.73 2.98 -13.69
CA HIS A 202 -11.78 2.63 -12.62
C HIS A 202 -11.58 3.83 -11.68
N GLY A 203 -11.33 5.03 -12.22
CA GLY A 203 -11.23 6.24 -11.42
C GLY A 203 -12.50 6.56 -10.61
N ALA A 204 -13.67 6.42 -11.23
CA ALA A 204 -14.96 6.61 -10.55
C ALA A 204 -15.16 5.59 -9.41
N SER A 205 -14.77 4.33 -9.62
CA SER A 205 -14.88 3.30 -8.59
C SER A 205 -14.00 3.58 -7.37
N LEU A 206 -12.80 4.15 -7.56
CA LEU A 206 -11.94 4.61 -6.47
C LEU A 206 -12.58 5.78 -5.70
N CYS A 207 -13.22 6.73 -6.40
CA CYS A 207 -13.98 7.81 -5.76
C CYS A 207 -15.17 7.29 -4.94
N VAL A 208 -15.90 6.31 -5.47
CA VAL A 208 -17.01 5.65 -4.76
C VAL A 208 -16.51 4.97 -3.49
N LEU A 209 -15.38 4.26 -3.57
CA LEU A 209 -14.78 3.60 -2.42
C LEU A 209 -14.25 4.61 -1.39
N ALA A 210 -13.65 5.72 -1.82
CA ALA A 210 -13.26 6.82 -0.96
C ALA A 210 -14.45 7.44 -0.20
N ALA A 211 -15.55 7.70 -0.91
CA ALA A 211 -16.79 8.20 -0.32
C ALA A 211 -17.38 7.21 0.69
N TRP A 212 -17.35 5.91 0.37
CA TRP A 212 -17.77 4.86 1.29
C TRP A 212 -16.94 4.89 2.59
N LEU A 213 -15.61 4.90 2.48
CA LEU A 213 -14.70 4.92 3.62
C LEU A 213 -14.89 6.18 4.47
N ALA A 214 -14.96 7.35 3.86
CA ALA A 214 -15.18 8.62 4.56
C ALA A 214 -16.51 8.65 5.33
N THR A 215 -17.54 7.97 4.81
CA THR A 215 -18.89 7.99 5.40
C THR A 215 -19.05 6.96 6.53
N PHE A 216 -18.55 5.74 6.32
CA PHE A 216 -18.85 4.57 7.15
C PHE A 216 -17.69 4.06 8.01
N ASP A 217 -16.45 4.52 7.82
CA ASP A 217 -15.32 4.17 8.69
C ASP A 217 -15.44 4.86 10.06
N ILE A 218 -14.95 4.20 11.11
CA ILE A 218 -14.92 4.75 12.47
C ILE A 218 -14.01 6.00 12.61
N ALA A 219 -13.05 6.22 11.69
CA ALA A 219 -12.08 7.31 11.73
C ALA A 219 -12.71 8.70 11.90
N ARG A 220 -13.89 8.95 11.32
CA ARG A 220 -14.64 10.20 11.46
C ARG A 220 -15.04 10.53 12.91
N ASN A 221 -15.19 9.50 13.74
CA ASN A 221 -15.49 9.63 15.16
C ASN A 221 -14.19 9.61 15.96
N THR A 222 -13.25 8.73 15.60
CA THR A 222 -11.94 8.60 16.26
C THR A 222 -11.09 9.87 16.17
N ILE A 223 -11.32 10.74 15.17
CA ILE A 223 -10.63 12.04 15.07
C ILE A 223 -10.88 12.96 16.27
N ARG A 224 -11.95 12.72 17.04
CA ARG A 224 -12.26 13.47 18.27
C ARG A 224 -11.54 12.91 19.51
N ALA A 225 -10.88 11.76 19.39
CA ALA A 225 -10.07 11.21 20.46
C ALA A 225 -8.76 12.01 20.62
N GLU A 226 -7.92 11.58 21.57
CA GLU A 226 -6.60 12.17 21.82
C GLU A 226 -5.46 11.17 21.56
N GLY A 227 -4.23 11.69 21.51
CA GLY A 227 -3.02 10.89 21.34
C GLY A 227 -2.97 10.13 20.01
N PHE A 228 -2.51 8.88 20.06
CA PHE A 228 -2.28 8.05 18.88
C PHE A 228 -3.56 7.82 18.04
N ALA A 229 -4.70 7.63 18.71
CA ALA A 229 -5.97 7.39 18.03
C ALA A 229 -6.34 8.57 17.11
N ARG A 230 -6.13 9.82 17.58
CA ARG A 230 -6.34 11.04 16.78
C ARG A 230 -5.40 11.11 15.59
N TYR A 231 -4.12 10.83 15.81
CA TYR A 231 -3.11 10.83 14.76
C TYR A 231 -3.44 9.81 13.66
N ALA A 232 -3.76 8.58 14.05
CA ALA A 232 -4.15 7.53 13.11
C ALA A 232 -5.41 7.94 12.35
N ALA A 233 -6.44 8.45 13.03
CA ALA A 233 -7.65 8.94 12.38
C ALA A 233 -7.39 10.08 11.39
N ALA A 234 -6.52 11.04 11.72
CA ALA A 234 -6.16 12.14 10.83
C ALA A 234 -5.49 11.63 9.56
N ALA A 235 -4.50 10.75 9.69
CA ALA A 235 -3.82 10.13 8.55
C ALA A 235 -4.79 9.32 7.67
N LEU A 236 -5.72 8.57 8.28
CA LEU A 236 -6.75 7.82 7.55
C LEU A 236 -7.68 8.74 6.74
N LEU A 237 -8.21 9.79 7.37
CA LEU A 237 -9.16 10.72 6.74
C LEU A 237 -8.51 11.50 5.60
N VAL A 238 -7.28 12.00 5.79
CA VAL A 238 -6.52 12.65 4.71
C VAL A 238 -6.20 11.64 3.61
N GLY A 239 -5.88 10.39 3.97
CA GLY A 239 -5.73 9.29 3.01
C GLY A 239 -6.98 9.09 2.14
N TYR A 240 -8.19 9.10 2.72
CA TYR A 240 -9.43 8.96 1.94
C TYR A 240 -9.64 10.13 0.98
N ALA A 241 -9.28 11.35 1.37
CA ALA A 241 -9.30 12.49 0.46
C ALA A 241 -8.34 12.28 -0.71
N TRP A 242 -7.14 11.76 -0.45
CA TRP A 242 -6.19 11.41 -1.52
C TRP A 242 -6.67 10.26 -2.41
N LEU A 243 -7.41 9.29 -1.89
CA LEU A 243 -8.03 8.24 -2.70
C LEU A 243 -9.05 8.82 -3.68
N ALA A 244 -9.85 9.80 -3.25
CA ALA A 244 -10.77 10.52 -4.13
C ALA A 244 -10.01 11.34 -5.20
N VAL A 245 -8.94 12.05 -4.82
CA VAL A 245 -8.07 12.77 -5.77
C VAL A 245 -7.43 11.80 -6.78
N ALA A 246 -6.97 10.63 -6.31
CA ALA A 246 -6.41 9.59 -7.16
C ALA A 246 -7.44 9.05 -8.15
N GLY A 247 -8.65 8.75 -7.69
CA GLY A 247 -9.75 8.29 -8.53
C GLY A 247 -10.13 9.32 -9.60
N PHE A 248 -10.29 10.58 -9.20
CA PHE A 248 -10.54 11.67 -10.15
C PHE A 248 -9.41 11.79 -11.17
N ALA A 249 -8.16 11.77 -10.72
CA ALA A 249 -7.01 11.88 -11.61
C ALA A 249 -6.88 10.69 -12.56
N TRP A 250 -7.24 9.48 -12.12
CA TRP A 250 -7.25 8.28 -12.97
C TRP A 250 -8.32 8.37 -14.04
N ALA A 251 -9.50 8.90 -13.72
CA ALA A 251 -10.55 9.13 -14.69
C ALA A 251 -10.12 10.13 -15.78
N MET A 252 -9.32 11.13 -15.39
CA MET A 252 -8.76 12.15 -16.30
C MET A 252 -7.45 11.73 -16.98
N ALA A 253 -6.92 10.54 -16.69
CA ALA A 253 -5.60 10.10 -17.16
C ALA A 253 -5.50 9.95 -18.69
N SER A 254 -6.63 9.75 -19.38
CA SER A 254 -6.71 9.73 -20.85
C SER A 254 -6.82 11.12 -21.47
N VAL A 255 -7.09 12.17 -20.69
CA VAL A 255 -7.43 13.51 -21.19
C VAL A 255 -6.20 14.39 -21.36
N ARG A 256 -5.23 14.35 -20.42
CA ARG A 256 -4.03 15.17 -20.47
C ARG A 256 -2.79 14.46 -19.93
N PRO A 257 -1.59 14.73 -20.48
CA PRO A 257 -0.33 14.28 -19.90
C PRO A 257 -0.19 14.73 -18.43
N GLY A 258 0.38 13.88 -17.59
CA GLY A 258 0.61 14.17 -16.16
C GLY A 258 -0.50 13.72 -15.20
N TRP A 259 -1.75 13.60 -15.64
CA TRP A 259 -2.84 13.11 -14.77
C TRP A 259 -2.64 11.67 -14.32
N ARG A 260 -2.03 10.85 -15.17
CA ARG A 260 -1.63 9.49 -14.81
C ARG A 260 -0.59 9.46 -13.68
N ASP A 261 0.43 10.33 -13.77
CA ASP A 261 1.42 10.48 -12.69
C ASP A 261 0.75 10.94 -11.39
N ALA A 262 -0.13 11.94 -11.49
CA ALA A 262 -0.89 12.45 -10.36
C ALA A 262 -1.76 11.36 -9.73
N ALA A 263 -2.44 10.53 -10.52
CA ALA A 263 -3.27 9.43 -10.04
C ALA A 263 -2.45 8.39 -9.27
N MET A 264 -1.35 7.92 -9.87
CA MET A 264 -0.47 6.92 -9.26
C MET A 264 0.16 7.42 -7.96
N HIS A 265 0.57 8.69 -7.89
CA HIS A 265 1.21 9.25 -6.69
C HIS A 265 0.21 9.73 -5.64
N ALA A 266 -0.95 10.24 -6.02
CA ALA A 266 -2.06 10.48 -5.10
C ALA A 266 -2.49 9.19 -4.42
N PHE A 267 -2.57 8.09 -5.19
CA PHE A 267 -2.87 6.77 -4.63
C PHE A 267 -1.71 6.26 -3.75
N GLY A 268 -0.51 6.13 -4.32
CA GLY A 268 0.63 5.50 -3.66
C GLY A 268 1.11 6.30 -2.45
N LEU A 269 1.38 7.59 -2.60
CA LEU A 269 1.89 8.44 -1.52
C LEU A 269 0.75 9.01 -0.68
N GLY A 270 -0.28 9.57 -1.31
CA GLY A 270 -1.35 10.25 -0.60
C GLY A 270 -2.24 9.30 0.19
N PHE A 271 -2.70 8.20 -0.42
CA PHE A 271 -3.57 7.23 0.25
C PHE A 271 -2.76 6.14 0.98
N VAL A 272 -1.92 5.37 0.27
CA VAL A 272 -1.25 4.19 0.85
C VAL A 272 -0.22 4.58 1.91
N PHE A 273 0.67 5.55 1.66
CA PHE A 273 1.64 5.95 2.69
C PHE A 273 0.99 6.61 3.92
N SER A 274 -0.16 7.26 3.77
CA SER A 274 -0.94 7.71 4.94
C SER A 274 -1.43 6.56 5.80
N MET A 275 -1.86 5.45 5.17
CA MET A 275 -2.22 4.22 5.88
C MET A 275 -1.01 3.60 6.58
N ILE A 276 0.15 3.57 5.91
CA ILE A 276 1.41 3.12 6.52
C ILE A 276 1.79 4.00 7.71
N PHE A 277 1.62 5.32 7.60
CA PHE A 277 1.93 6.24 8.69
C PHE A 277 0.96 6.06 9.87
N ALA A 278 -0.31 5.74 9.60
CA ALA A 278 -1.32 5.45 10.61
C ALA A 278 -1.09 4.10 11.32
N HIS A 279 -0.68 3.05 10.60
CA HIS A 279 -0.59 1.68 11.11
C HIS A 279 0.82 1.21 11.45
N GLY A 280 1.86 1.83 10.88
CA GLY A 280 3.26 1.54 11.15
C GLY A 280 3.62 1.51 12.64
N PRO A 281 3.16 2.49 13.46
CA PRO A 281 3.40 2.49 14.92
C PRO A 281 2.73 1.33 15.68
N VAL A 282 1.86 0.55 15.03
CA VAL A 282 1.18 -0.63 15.60
C VAL A 282 1.76 -1.93 15.02
N ILE A 283 1.90 -2.01 13.70
CA ILE A 283 2.33 -3.23 12.99
C ILE A 283 3.81 -3.54 13.29
N VAL A 284 4.69 -2.55 13.17
CA VAL A 284 6.14 -2.76 13.34
C VAL A 284 6.47 -3.30 14.74
N PRO A 285 5.98 -2.72 15.85
CA PRO A 285 6.20 -3.30 17.17
C PRO A 285 5.60 -4.69 17.36
N ALA A 286 4.46 -5.01 16.73
CA ALA A 286 3.87 -6.35 16.79
C ALA A 286 4.74 -7.42 16.08
N VAL A 287 5.34 -7.07 14.94
CA VAL A 287 6.21 -7.96 14.16
C VAL A 287 7.60 -8.09 14.80
N ALA A 288 8.24 -6.96 15.09
CA ALA A 288 9.60 -6.88 15.62
C ALA A 288 9.69 -7.15 17.14
N ARG A 289 8.55 -7.25 17.83
CA ARG A 289 8.45 -7.41 19.29
C ARG A 289 9.18 -6.30 20.05
N VAL A 290 8.92 -5.05 19.67
CA VAL A 290 9.39 -3.84 20.35
C VAL A 290 8.20 -3.04 20.88
N ARG A 291 8.44 -2.00 21.69
CA ARG A 291 7.41 -1.00 22.02
C ARG A 291 7.71 0.29 21.28
N VAL A 292 6.67 0.95 20.78
CA VAL A 292 6.77 2.29 20.19
C VAL A 292 5.96 3.23 21.07
N ASN A 293 6.59 4.30 21.55
CA ASN A 293 5.91 5.34 22.30
C ASN A 293 5.47 6.45 21.34
N PHE A 294 4.17 6.72 21.27
CA PHE A 294 3.66 7.80 20.44
C PHE A 294 4.09 9.18 20.99
N THR A 295 4.48 10.07 20.09
CA THR A 295 4.77 11.49 20.36
C THR A 295 4.19 12.34 19.24
N ASN A 296 4.03 13.66 19.48
CA ASN A 296 3.53 14.56 18.43
C ASN A 296 4.50 14.72 17.24
N ALA A 297 5.75 14.26 17.36
CA ALA A 297 6.72 14.27 16.26
C ALA A 297 6.23 13.50 15.03
N PHE A 298 5.35 12.50 15.21
CA PHE A 298 4.75 11.73 14.11
C PHE A 298 3.90 12.58 13.15
N TYR A 299 3.39 13.74 13.58
CA TYR A 299 2.67 14.65 12.69
C TYR A 299 3.59 15.35 11.68
N VAL A 300 4.89 15.49 11.98
CA VAL A 300 5.85 16.18 11.10
C VAL A 300 6.04 15.45 9.77
N PRO A 301 6.42 14.16 9.72
CA PRO A 301 6.54 13.46 8.44
C PRO A 301 5.20 13.36 7.71
N LEU A 302 4.07 13.24 8.42
CA LEU A 302 2.74 13.22 7.82
C LEU A 302 2.42 14.55 7.11
N ALA A 303 2.63 15.68 7.79
CA ALA A 303 2.42 17.01 7.21
C ALA A 303 3.37 17.24 6.02
N LEU A 304 4.64 16.84 6.16
CA LEU A 304 5.63 16.95 5.08
C LEU A 304 5.20 16.17 3.85
N LEU A 305 4.77 14.90 4.00
CA LEU A 305 4.31 14.05 2.91
C LEU A 305 3.14 14.68 2.13
N HIS A 306 2.17 15.26 2.84
CA HIS A 306 1.02 15.89 2.20
C HIS A 306 1.37 17.21 1.52
N ALA A 307 2.19 18.05 2.16
CA ALA A 307 2.66 19.29 1.57
C ALA A 307 3.51 19.05 0.31
N SER A 308 4.41 18.06 0.34
CA SER A 308 5.25 17.69 -0.80
C SER A 308 4.44 17.08 -1.95
N LEU A 309 3.40 16.32 -1.65
CA LEU A 309 2.50 15.79 -2.65
C LEU A 309 1.64 16.89 -3.29
N LEU A 310 1.15 17.85 -2.50
CA LEU A 310 0.46 19.03 -3.03
C LEU A 310 1.38 19.85 -3.96
N LEU A 311 2.63 20.08 -3.57
CA LEU A 311 3.63 20.72 -4.43
C LEU A 311 3.78 19.97 -5.75
N ARG A 312 3.92 18.64 -5.71
CA ARG A 312 4.06 17.80 -6.90
C ARG A 312 2.85 17.89 -7.82
N LEU A 313 1.64 17.92 -7.28
CA LEU A 313 0.41 17.86 -8.08
C LEU A 313 -0.02 19.24 -8.59
N ALA A 314 0.01 20.27 -7.74
CA ALA A 314 -0.41 21.62 -8.10
C ALA A 314 0.53 22.26 -9.12
N PHE A 315 1.83 21.99 -9.02
CA PHE A 315 2.86 22.52 -9.91
C PHE A 315 3.48 21.42 -10.78
N GLY A 316 2.78 20.30 -10.93
CA GLY A 316 3.26 19.09 -11.61
C GLY A 316 3.51 19.25 -13.10
N GLY A 317 3.20 20.40 -13.72
CA GLY A 317 3.64 20.73 -15.07
C GLY A 317 5.13 21.09 -15.15
N ASP A 318 5.68 21.66 -14.08
CA ASP A 318 7.08 22.04 -13.98
C ASP A 318 7.96 20.86 -13.49
N ALA A 319 9.05 20.60 -14.21
CA ALA A 319 9.97 19.51 -13.89
C ALA A 319 10.67 19.73 -12.55
N VAL A 320 11.00 20.98 -12.21
CA VAL A 320 11.69 21.33 -10.97
C VAL A 320 10.77 21.11 -9.77
N ALA A 321 9.53 21.61 -9.83
CA ALA A 321 8.53 21.36 -8.79
C ALA A 321 8.21 19.87 -8.62
N ARG A 322 8.11 19.09 -9.71
CA ARG A 322 7.94 17.63 -9.63
C ARG A 322 9.12 16.94 -8.92
N LEU A 323 10.35 17.32 -9.25
CA LEU A 323 11.56 16.77 -8.64
C LEU A 323 11.60 17.09 -7.14
N TRP A 324 11.42 18.35 -6.75
CA TRP A 324 11.39 18.74 -5.35
C TRP A 324 10.25 18.09 -4.57
N GLY A 325 9.06 18.00 -5.16
CA GLY A 325 7.95 17.23 -4.58
C GLY A 325 8.36 15.77 -4.33
N GLY A 326 9.05 15.13 -5.28
CA GLY A 326 9.62 13.79 -5.13
C GLY A 326 10.67 13.67 -4.03
N VAL A 327 11.64 14.59 -3.98
CA VAL A 327 12.69 14.62 -2.95
C VAL A 327 12.09 14.80 -1.56
N LEU A 328 11.13 15.71 -1.40
CA LEU A 328 10.44 15.94 -0.14
C LEU A 328 9.55 14.76 0.27
N ASN A 329 8.91 14.06 -0.68
CA ASN A 329 8.21 12.80 -0.41
C ASN A 329 9.18 11.73 0.13
N ALA A 330 10.37 11.59 -0.48
CA ALA A 330 11.40 10.67 -0.01
C ALA A 330 11.90 11.06 1.40
N ALA A 331 12.10 12.37 1.65
CA ALA A 331 12.46 12.89 2.95
C ALA A 331 11.38 12.63 4.01
N ALA A 332 10.10 12.75 3.67
CA ALA A 332 8.99 12.44 4.56
C ALA A 332 8.99 10.96 4.99
N ILE A 333 9.22 10.04 4.05
CA ILE A 333 9.32 8.60 4.33
C ILE A 333 10.52 8.33 5.24
N ALA A 334 11.69 8.89 4.93
CA ALA A 334 12.90 8.72 5.74
C ALA A 334 12.71 9.29 7.16
N LEU A 335 12.09 10.47 7.27
CA LEU A 335 11.79 11.12 8.55
C LEU A 335 10.79 10.29 9.37
N PHE A 336 9.79 9.67 8.74
CA PHE A 336 8.88 8.76 9.44
C PHE A 336 9.63 7.54 9.99
N VAL A 337 10.51 6.92 9.20
CA VAL A 337 11.34 5.79 9.65
C VAL A 337 12.24 6.22 10.82
N ALA A 338 12.90 7.38 10.72
CA ALA A 338 13.73 7.91 11.79
C ALA A 338 12.92 8.17 13.07
N THR A 339 11.73 8.77 12.95
CA THR A 339 10.82 9.03 14.07
C THR A 339 10.37 7.73 14.74
N MET A 340 10.04 6.71 13.93
CA MET A 340 9.70 5.37 14.41
C MET A 340 10.85 4.75 15.19
N LEU A 341 12.06 4.73 14.64
CA LEU A 341 13.25 4.15 15.28
C LEU A 341 13.61 4.88 16.58
N ALA A 342 13.56 6.21 16.59
CA ALA A 342 13.80 7.01 17.80
C ALA A 342 12.75 6.77 18.89
N SER A 343 11.53 6.39 18.49
CA SER A 343 10.42 6.10 19.42
C SER A 343 10.40 4.65 19.92
N MET A 344 11.28 3.78 19.41
CA MET A 344 11.36 2.37 19.81
C MET A 344 12.10 2.19 21.13
N ARG A 345 11.51 1.40 22.03
CA ARG A 345 12.14 0.95 23.29
C ARG A 345 12.14 -0.57 23.33
N ARG A 346 13.26 -1.16 23.81
CA ARG A 346 13.38 -2.61 23.98
C ARG A 346 12.35 -3.09 25.02
N THR A 347 11.59 -4.13 24.68
CA THR A 347 10.72 -4.83 25.64
C THR A 347 11.60 -5.66 26.58
N THR A 348 11.68 -5.26 27.86
CA THR A 348 12.47 -5.96 28.88
C THR A 348 11.70 -7.03 29.66
N ARG A 349 10.49 -7.42 29.25
CA ARG A 349 9.74 -8.48 29.93
C ARG A 349 9.36 -9.64 29.00
N PRO A 350 9.67 -10.90 29.36
CA PRO A 350 9.07 -12.06 28.72
C PRO A 350 7.57 -12.10 29.10
N ARG A 351 6.72 -12.37 28.11
CA ARG A 351 5.36 -12.89 28.34
C ARG A 351 5.44 -14.40 28.19
#